data_AF-A0A089KZB4-F1
#
_entry.id   AF-A0A089KZB4-F1
#
_cell.length_a   1.000
_cell.length_b   1.000
_cell.length_c   1.000
_cell.angle_alpha   90.00
_cell.angle_beta   90.00
_cell.angle_gamma   90.00
#
_symmetry.space_group_name_H-M   'P 1'
#
loop_
_entity.id
_entity.type
_entity.pdbx_description
1 polymer ?
#
loop_
_entity_poly.entity_id
_entity_poly.type
_entity_poly.pdbx_seq_one_letter_code
_entity_poly.pdbx_strand_id
1 'polypeptide(L)'
;MVVVMEIQVFDTCKVVESGKYQARLLIDENKIILFAGLKSWPAQIVSGTHAGTVIRHVDYIKTSDLPASSEVQMQNTRMIEQLAEAARKITACNNRTLQLEEELRVAGLSLVSQRNELEVERNGKKRVKLPKEIVEALQICATAGLKGTRLISYLPVTNQLFIDFDRIVIESLDKIRDFCFKDSNEPDLILKAMVYGYTSVPEKNGLKEYRNEVTRIIQKWWNTIPPADGKHDPERLTDQIFDYLQNEDGKLPF
;
A
#
# COMPACT_ATOMS: atom_id res chain seq x y z
N MET A 1 -25.15 34.97 -67.10
CA MET A 1 -24.85 36.11 -66.23
C MET A 1 -23.57 35.78 -65.46
N VAL A 2 -22.46 36.47 -65.69
CA VAL A 2 -21.17 36.14 -65.06
C VAL A 2 -21.12 36.77 -63.67
N VAL A 3 -21.07 35.95 -62.62
CA VAL A 3 -20.93 36.45 -61.25
C VAL A 3 -19.45 36.72 -60.98
N VAL A 4 -19.12 37.99 -60.76
CA VAL A 4 -17.79 38.44 -60.32
C VAL A 4 -17.79 38.51 -58.79
N MET A 5 -16.73 37.99 -58.17
CA MET A 5 -16.53 37.96 -56.72
C MET A 5 -15.10 38.35 -56.36
N GLU A 6 -14.89 38.76 -55.11
CA GLU A 6 -13.56 39.03 -54.57
C GLU A 6 -12.96 37.77 -53.95
N ILE A 7 -11.73 37.44 -54.33
CA ILE A 7 -10.94 36.36 -53.76
C ILE A 7 -9.66 36.91 -53.16
N GLN A 8 -9.21 36.31 -52.07
CA GLN A 8 -7.88 36.48 -51.51
C GLN A 8 -7.03 35.29 -51.96
N VAL A 9 -5.97 35.56 -52.72
CA VAL A 9 -5.00 34.55 -53.17
C VAL A 9 -3.92 34.40 -52.11
N PHE A 10 -3.57 33.16 -51.78
CA PHE A 10 -2.56 32.83 -50.76
C PHE A 10 -1.14 32.89 -51.34
N ASP A 11 -0.15 33.14 -50.47
CA ASP A 11 1.29 33.10 -50.83
C ASP A 11 1.76 31.75 -51.41
N THR A 12 0.97 30.70 -51.20
CA THR A 12 1.24 29.37 -51.77
C THR A 12 0.98 29.29 -53.28
N CYS A 13 0.29 30.27 -53.86
CA CYS A 13 0.07 30.36 -55.30
C CYS A 13 1.35 30.84 -55.99
N LYS A 14 2.03 29.95 -56.73
CA LYS A 14 3.25 30.31 -57.48
C LYS A 14 2.98 31.05 -58.80
N VAL A 15 1.71 31.26 -59.15
CA VAL A 15 1.28 31.75 -60.46
C VAL A 15 0.94 33.24 -60.41
N VAL A 16 0.47 33.73 -59.27
CA VAL A 16 0.03 35.12 -59.05
C VAL A 16 0.49 35.52 -57.66
N GLU A 17 0.88 36.79 -57.48
CA GLU A 17 1.24 37.34 -56.19
C GLU A 17 0.05 37.24 -55.20
N SER A 18 0.35 37.13 -53.91
CA SER A 18 -0.72 37.11 -52.90
C SER A 18 -1.39 38.47 -52.82
N GLY A 19 -2.72 38.46 -52.75
CA GLY A 19 -3.47 39.69 -52.84
C GLY A 19 -4.95 39.48 -53.08
N LYS A 20 -5.67 40.59 -53.13
CA LYS A 20 -7.09 40.64 -53.40
C LYS A 20 -7.31 40.81 -54.90
N TYR A 21 -8.08 39.91 -55.49
CA TYR A 21 -8.39 39.93 -56.91
C TYR A 21 -9.89 39.80 -57.14
N GLN A 22 -10.39 40.48 -58.16
CA GLN A 22 -11.72 40.18 -58.68
C GLN A 22 -11.61 38.97 -59.59
N ALA A 23 -12.41 37.95 -59.32
CA ALA A 23 -12.41 36.72 -60.08
C ALA A 23 -13.84 36.24 -60.36
N ARG A 24 -13.98 35.38 -61.35
CA ARG A 24 -15.21 34.65 -61.64
C ARG A 24 -14.97 33.16 -61.41
N LEU A 25 -15.96 32.45 -60.91
CA LEU A 25 -15.88 30.99 -60.83
C LEU A 25 -16.00 30.38 -62.22
N LEU A 26 -15.10 29.46 -62.54
CA LEU A 26 -15.22 28.62 -63.73
C LEU A 26 -16.06 27.41 -63.35
N ILE A 27 -17.37 27.55 -63.50
CA ILE A 27 -18.33 26.46 -63.31
C ILE A 27 -18.47 25.73 -64.64
N ASP A 28 -18.09 24.46 -64.66
CA ASP A 28 -18.33 23.56 -65.79
C ASP A 28 -19.80 23.14 -65.78
N GLU A 29 -20.58 23.69 -66.71
CA GLU A 29 -22.04 23.46 -66.79
C GLU A 29 -22.40 21.97 -66.95
N ASN A 30 -21.48 21.15 -67.45
CA ASN A 30 -21.67 19.70 -67.61
C ASN A 30 -21.45 18.89 -66.32
N LYS A 31 -20.99 19.51 -65.22
CA LYS A 31 -20.69 18.81 -63.94
C LYS A 31 -21.61 19.18 -62.78
N ILE A 32 -22.60 20.05 -63.02
CA ILE A 32 -23.49 20.59 -61.98
C ILE A 32 -24.37 19.51 -61.32
N ILE A 33 -24.62 18.39 -62.00
CA ILE A 33 -25.64 17.40 -61.57
C ILE A 33 -25.15 16.46 -60.45
N LEU A 34 -23.84 16.30 -60.22
CA LEU A 34 -23.34 15.17 -59.41
C LEU A 34 -22.80 15.49 -58.00
N PHE A 35 -22.52 16.73 -57.63
CA PHE A 35 -21.86 17.00 -56.34
C PHE A 35 -22.36 18.27 -55.65
N ALA A 36 -23.45 18.13 -54.88
CA ALA A 36 -23.95 19.18 -53.98
C ALA A 36 -23.05 19.44 -52.75
N GLY A 37 -21.90 18.75 -52.61
CA GLY A 37 -21.07 18.81 -51.40
C GLY A 37 -19.64 19.36 -51.56
N LEU A 38 -19.14 19.59 -52.77
CA LEU A 38 -17.75 20.00 -53.00
C LEU A 38 -17.68 21.18 -53.97
N LYS A 39 -17.81 22.41 -53.46
CA LYS A 39 -17.66 23.65 -54.25
C LYS A 39 -16.19 24.02 -54.46
N SER A 40 -15.36 23.06 -54.88
CA SER A 40 -13.93 23.28 -55.12
C SER A 40 -13.67 23.77 -56.55
N TRP A 41 -14.22 24.94 -56.89
CA TRP A 41 -14.16 25.46 -58.25
C TRP A 41 -12.91 26.32 -58.47
N PRO A 42 -12.20 26.19 -59.60
CA PRO A 42 -11.17 27.16 -59.95
C PRO A 42 -11.81 28.53 -60.24
N ALA A 43 -11.08 29.59 -59.89
CA ALA A 43 -11.49 30.96 -60.15
C ALA A 43 -10.57 31.58 -61.20
N GLN A 44 -11.14 32.35 -62.13
CA GLN A 44 -10.37 33.11 -63.11
C GLN A 44 -10.37 34.58 -62.72
N ILE A 45 -9.19 35.18 -62.60
CA ILE A 45 -9.06 36.62 -62.36
C ILE A 45 -9.63 37.37 -63.56
N VAL A 46 -10.49 38.37 -63.32
CA VAL A 46 -11.19 39.12 -64.37
C VAL A 46 -10.66 40.54 -64.56
N SER A 47 -9.85 41.07 -63.63
CA SER A 47 -9.30 42.43 -63.72
C SER A 47 -7.86 42.52 -63.21
N GLY A 48 -7.12 43.53 -63.69
CA GLY A 48 -5.73 43.79 -63.31
C GLY A 48 -4.68 43.10 -64.18
N THR A 49 -3.43 43.13 -63.72
CA THR A 49 -2.24 42.59 -64.42
C THR A 49 -2.27 41.08 -64.64
N HIS A 50 -3.01 40.35 -63.80
CA HIS A 50 -3.16 38.89 -63.87
C HIS A 50 -4.51 38.45 -64.47
N ALA A 51 -5.25 39.37 -65.11
CA ALA A 51 -6.53 39.05 -65.74
C ALA A 51 -6.40 37.90 -66.74
N GLY A 52 -7.35 36.95 -66.68
CA GLY A 52 -7.34 35.73 -67.47
C GLY A 52 -6.69 34.53 -66.77
N THR A 53 -5.90 34.75 -65.71
CA THR A 53 -5.22 33.66 -64.96
C THR A 53 -6.21 32.84 -64.16
N VAL A 54 -6.07 31.50 -64.22
CA VAL A 54 -6.90 30.55 -63.48
C VAL A 54 -6.18 30.09 -62.21
N ILE A 55 -6.85 30.25 -61.08
CA ILE A 55 -6.38 29.91 -59.74
C ILE A 55 -7.21 28.75 -59.19
N ARG A 56 -6.54 27.74 -58.63
CA ARG A 56 -7.21 26.58 -58.04
C ARG A 56 -7.83 26.94 -56.70
N HIS A 57 -8.93 26.30 -56.33
CA HIS A 57 -9.63 26.53 -55.06
C HIS A 57 -8.74 26.44 -53.81
N VAL A 58 -7.71 25.58 -53.81
CA VAL A 58 -6.77 25.45 -52.69
C VAL A 58 -5.88 26.67 -52.49
N ASP A 59 -5.75 27.50 -53.53
CA ASP A 59 -4.83 28.63 -53.59
C ASP A 59 -5.56 29.97 -53.34
N TYR A 60 -6.87 29.97 -53.07
CA TYR A 60 -7.64 31.17 -52.76
C TYR A 60 -8.78 30.91 -51.76
N ILE A 61 -9.25 31.98 -51.10
CA ILE A 61 -10.51 32.00 -50.36
C ILE A 61 -11.38 33.15 -50.83
N LYS A 62 -12.69 32.95 -50.83
CA LYS A 62 -13.63 34.02 -51.16
C LYS A 62 -13.71 34.99 -49.97
N THR A 63 -13.54 36.29 -50.23
CA THR A 63 -13.46 37.30 -49.15
C THR A 63 -14.76 37.39 -48.34
N SER A 64 -15.92 37.01 -48.93
CA SER A 64 -17.21 36.93 -48.21
C SER A 64 -17.27 35.83 -47.15
N ASP A 65 -16.37 34.85 -47.23
CA ASP A 65 -16.39 33.65 -46.38
C ASP A 65 -15.38 33.78 -45.23
N LEU A 66 -14.64 34.91 -45.17
CA LEU A 66 -13.76 35.23 -44.05
C LEU A 66 -14.58 35.77 -42.89
N PRO A 67 -14.41 35.25 -41.66
CA PRO A 67 -15.07 35.80 -40.48
C PRO A 67 -14.64 37.25 -40.26
N ALA A 68 -15.53 38.07 -39.72
CA ALA A 68 -15.20 39.45 -39.42
C ALA A 68 -14.04 39.50 -38.41
N SER A 69 -13.04 40.35 -38.66
CA SER A 69 -11.84 40.47 -37.81
C SER A 69 -12.18 40.71 -36.33
N SER A 70 -13.30 41.40 -36.05
CA SER A 70 -13.83 41.63 -34.71
C SER A 70 -14.31 40.36 -34.00
N GLU A 71 -14.87 39.39 -34.71
CA GLU A 71 -15.35 38.13 -34.14
C GLU A 71 -14.17 37.24 -33.71
N VAL A 72 -13.13 37.18 -34.55
CA VAL A 72 -11.89 36.45 -34.22
C VAL A 72 -11.19 37.08 -33.02
N GLN A 73 -11.15 38.41 -32.94
CA GLN A 73 -10.59 39.11 -31.79
C GLN A 73 -11.37 38.83 -30.50
N MET A 74 -12.71 38.91 -30.54
CA MET A 74 -13.54 38.57 -29.37
C MET A 74 -13.34 37.12 -28.92
N GLN A 75 -13.25 36.18 -29.87
CA GLN A 75 -13.02 34.78 -29.56
C GLN A 75 -11.64 34.57 -28.89
N ASN A 76 -10.61 35.23 -29.41
CA ASN A 76 -9.26 35.17 -28.84
C ASN A 76 -9.22 35.75 -27.43
N THR A 77 -9.86 36.90 -27.18
CA THR A 77 -9.95 37.50 -25.84
C THR A 77 -10.63 36.56 -24.86
N ARG A 78 -11.77 35.96 -25.25
CA ARG A 78 -12.49 35.00 -24.42
C ARG A 78 -11.66 33.76 -24.09
N MET A 79 -10.91 33.25 -25.06
CA MET A 79 -10.04 32.10 -24.86
C MET A 79 -8.88 32.43 -23.90
N ILE A 80 -8.28 33.61 -24.01
CA ILE A 80 -7.23 34.07 -23.10
C ILE A 80 -7.74 34.18 -21.66
N GLU A 81 -8.94 34.74 -21.47
CA GLU A 81 -9.57 34.85 -20.15
C GLU A 81 -9.84 33.47 -19.52
N GLN A 82 -10.35 32.52 -20.31
CA GLN A 82 -10.57 31.15 -19.87
C GLN A 82 -9.28 30.44 -19.48
N LEU A 83 -8.20 30.63 -20.25
CA LEU A 83 -6.88 30.11 -19.92
C LEU A 83 -6.32 30.71 -18.63
N ALA A 84 -6.50 32.02 -18.43
CA ALA A 84 -6.08 32.70 -17.20
C ALA A 84 -6.89 32.23 -15.96
N GLU A 85 -8.17 31.95 -16.12
CA GLU A 85 -9.00 31.39 -15.05
C GLU A 85 -8.60 29.94 -14.73
N ALA A 86 -8.34 29.12 -15.75
CA ALA A 86 -7.87 27.75 -15.57
C ALA A 86 -6.51 27.71 -14.84
N ALA A 87 -5.56 28.59 -15.22
CA ALA A 87 -4.27 28.70 -14.55
C ALA A 87 -4.42 29.03 -13.06
N ARG A 88 -5.30 30.00 -12.72
CA ARG A 88 -5.59 30.33 -11.31
C ARG A 88 -6.16 29.16 -10.52
N LYS A 89 -7.06 28.38 -11.11
CA LYS A 89 -7.63 27.17 -10.48
C LYS A 89 -6.56 26.10 -10.24
N ILE A 90 -5.65 25.89 -11.19
CA ILE A 90 -4.55 24.94 -11.05
C ILE A 90 -3.61 25.36 -9.91
N THR A 91 -3.25 26.64 -9.83
CA THR A 91 -2.40 27.14 -8.73
C THR A 91 -3.07 26.96 -7.36
N ALA A 92 -4.38 27.24 -7.27
CA ALA A 92 -5.13 27.03 -6.02
C ALA A 92 -5.18 25.55 -5.60
N CYS A 93 -5.41 24.64 -6.55
CA CYS A 93 -5.36 23.21 -6.29
C CYS A 93 -3.98 22.76 -5.82
N ASN A 94 -2.90 23.18 -6.49
CA ASN A 94 -1.54 22.82 -6.10
C ASN A 94 -1.19 23.28 -4.69
N ASN A 95 -1.58 24.50 -4.31
CA ASN A 95 -1.38 25.01 -2.96
C ASN A 95 -2.14 24.17 -1.91
N ARG A 96 -3.38 23.73 -2.24
CA ARG A 96 -4.16 22.86 -1.36
C ARG A 96 -3.53 21.48 -1.21
N THR A 97 -2.99 20.92 -2.29
CA THR A 97 -2.26 19.64 -2.25
C THR A 97 -1.04 19.72 -1.33
N LEU A 98 -0.23 20.77 -1.45
CA LEU A 98 0.93 20.98 -0.57
C LEU A 98 0.54 21.11 0.91
N GLN A 99 -0.58 21.78 1.22
CA GLN A 99 -1.09 21.85 2.58
C GLN A 99 -1.50 20.48 3.12
N LEU A 100 -2.20 19.67 2.33
CA LEU A 100 -2.63 18.33 2.73
C LEU A 100 -1.45 17.37 2.91
N GLU A 101 -0.41 17.48 2.07
CA GLU A 101 0.83 16.71 2.25
C GLU A 101 1.53 17.06 3.56
N GLU A 102 1.58 18.33 3.93
CA GLU A 102 2.16 18.77 5.20
C GLU A 102 1.31 18.35 6.41
N GLU A 103 -0.03 18.46 6.33
CA GLU A 103 -0.96 17.94 7.34
C GLU A 103 -0.76 16.42 7.55
N LEU A 104 -0.62 15.65 6.47
CA LEU A 104 -0.33 14.22 6.52
C LEU A 104 1.04 13.92 7.15
N ARG A 105 2.06 14.72 6.84
CA ARG A 105 3.40 14.59 7.42
C ARG A 105 3.36 14.82 8.93
N VAL A 106 2.68 15.86 9.38
CA VAL A 106 2.51 16.18 10.81
C VAL A 106 1.71 15.11 11.53
N ALA A 107 0.60 14.64 10.94
CA ALA A 107 -0.19 13.54 11.49
C ALA A 107 0.63 12.24 11.59
N GLY A 108 1.43 11.92 10.56
CA GLY A 108 2.33 10.77 10.57
C GLY A 108 3.36 10.83 11.69
N LEU A 109 3.99 11.99 11.90
CA LEU A 109 4.94 12.18 13.00
C LEU A 109 4.27 12.05 14.39
N SER A 110 3.05 12.57 14.54
CA SER A 110 2.28 12.45 15.78
C SER A 110 1.95 10.98 16.11
N LEU A 111 1.53 10.19 15.12
CA LEU A 111 1.27 8.76 15.30
C LEU A 111 2.53 7.97 15.66
N VAL A 112 3.68 8.32 15.08
CA VAL A 112 4.97 7.71 15.44
C VAL A 112 5.36 8.06 16.88
N SER A 113 5.15 9.31 17.32
CA SER A 113 5.40 9.70 18.72
C SER A 113 4.51 8.92 19.69
N GLN A 114 3.20 8.86 19.43
CA GLN A 114 2.25 8.09 20.24
C GLN A 114 2.62 6.61 20.30
N ARG A 115 3.06 6.03 19.17
CA ARG A 115 3.53 4.64 19.14
C ARG A 115 4.78 4.45 19.99
N ASN A 116 5.75 5.36 19.90
CA ASN A 116 6.98 5.28 20.69
C ASN A 116 6.69 5.44 22.19
N GLU A 117 5.78 6.33 22.57
CA GLU A 117 5.34 6.51 23.96
C GLU A 117 4.67 5.22 24.48
N LEU A 118 3.78 4.60 23.71
CA LEU A 118 3.17 3.31 24.06
C LEU A 118 4.21 2.18 24.14
N GLU A 119 5.21 2.15 23.24
CA GLU A 119 6.29 1.18 23.29
C GLU A 119 7.20 1.39 24.52
N VAL A 120 7.47 2.64 24.90
CA VAL A 120 8.24 2.97 26.12
C VAL A 120 7.46 2.61 27.38
N GLU A 121 6.15 2.93 27.46
CA GLU A 121 5.30 2.52 28.58
C GLU A 121 5.19 1.00 28.69
N ARG A 122 5.08 0.31 27.55
CA ARG A 122 5.04 -1.15 27.46
C ARG A 122 6.38 -1.79 27.84
N ASN A 123 7.50 -1.13 27.55
CA ASN A 123 8.83 -1.59 27.95
C ASN A 123 9.16 -1.26 29.43
N GLY A 124 8.55 -0.21 29.98
CA GLY A 124 8.66 0.16 31.40
C GLY A 124 7.82 -0.73 32.33
N LYS A 125 6.70 -1.30 31.84
CA LYS A 125 5.90 -2.28 32.57
C LYS A 125 6.45 -3.69 32.37
N LYS A 126 6.61 -4.44 33.46
CA LYS A 126 7.12 -5.82 33.44
C LYS A 126 6.18 -6.70 32.62
N ARG A 127 6.66 -7.22 31.47
CA ARG A 127 5.90 -8.17 30.63
C ARG A 127 5.37 -9.32 31.47
N VAL A 128 4.14 -9.72 31.20
CA VAL A 128 3.45 -10.78 31.94
C VAL A 128 4.07 -12.12 31.55
N LYS A 129 4.50 -12.90 32.55
CA LYS A 129 5.00 -14.25 32.31
C LYS A 129 3.82 -15.21 32.19
N LEU A 130 3.68 -15.86 31.04
CA LEU A 130 2.64 -16.86 30.78
C LEU A 130 3.26 -18.24 30.55
N PRO A 131 2.54 -19.34 30.85
CA PRO A 131 2.98 -20.68 30.47
C PRO A 131 3.19 -20.77 28.96
N LYS A 132 4.20 -21.55 28.53
CA LYS A 132 4.59 -21.69 27.13
C LYS A 132 3.42 -22.12 26.23
N GLU A 133 2.61 -23.08 26.70
CA GLU A 133 1.42 -23.57 26.00
C GLU A 133 0.40 -22.46 25.71
N ILE A 134 0.26 -21.51 26.63
CA ILE A 134 -0.65 -20.37 26.49
C ILE A 134 -0.08 -19.32 25.54
N VAL A 135 1.25 -19.09 25.59
CA VAL A 135 1.95 -18.22 24.62
C VAL A 135 1.79 -18.76 23.20
N GLU A 136 1.95 -20.06 23.00
CA GLU A 136 1.77 -20.72 21.71
C GLU A 136 0.32 -20.64 21.22
N ALA A 137 -0.65 -20.92 22.10
CA ALA A 137 -2.07 -20.78 21.78
C ALA A 137 -2.45 -19.34 21.39
N LEU A 138 -1.92 -18.33 22.10
CA LEU A 138 -2.12 -16.92 21.77
C LEU A 138 -1.53 -16.57 20.39
N GLN A 139 -0.41 -17.18 20.03
CA GLN A 139 0.27 -16.94 18.76
C GLN A 139 -0.46 -17.61 17.57
N ILE A 140 -1.05 -18.79 17.79
CA ILE A 140 -1.95 -19.43 16.82
C ILE A 140 -3.19 -18.55 16.59
N CYS A 141 -3.84 -18.10 17.66
CA CYS A 141 -5.00 -17.20 17.56
C CYS A 141 -4.65 -15.87 16.87
N ALA A 142 -3.49 -15.31 17.19
CA ALA A 142 -2.97 -14.10 16.56
C ALA A 142 -2.76 -14.28 15.04
N THR A 143 -2.31 -15.45 14.61
CA THR A 143 -2.11 -15.79 13.18
C THR A 143 -3.45 -15.89 12.46
N ALA A 144 -4.49 -16.39 13.14
CA ALA A 144 -5.87 -16.40 12.66
C ALA A 144 -6.59 -15.03 12.74
N GLY A 145 -5.88 -13.94 13.09
CA GLY A 145 -6.46 -12.60 13.18
C GLY A 145 -7.24 -12.32 14.47
N LEU A 146 -7.20 -13.24 15.45
CA LEU A 146 -7.82 -13.09 16.76
C LEU A 146 -6.83 -12.44 17.72
N LYS A 147 -6.89 -11.10 17.83
CA LYS A 147 -6.02 -10.29 18.69
C LYS A 147 -6.82 -9.31 19.55
N GLY A 148 -6.28 -8.94 20.70
CA GLY A 148 -6.85 -7.96 21.61
C GLY A 148 -8.29 -8.29 22.01
N THR A 149 -9.17 -7.30 21.86
CA THR A 149 -10.59 -7.40 22.22
C THR A 149 -11.34 -8.50 21.49
N ARG A 150 -10.97 -8.80 20.23
CA ARG A 150 -11.59 -9.89 19.46
C ARG A 150 -11.34 -11.26 20.11
N LEU A 151 -10.12 -11.52 20.57
CA LEU A 151 -9.82 -12.77 21.26
C LEU A 151 -10.72 -12.94 22.48
N ILE A 152 -10.81 -11.87 23.30
CA ILE A 152 -11.58 -11.87 24.55
C ILE A 152 -13.07 -12.07 24.28
N SER A 153 -13.64 -11.44 23.25
CA SER A 153 -15.05 -11.61 22.90
C SER A 153 -15.41 -13.03 22.47
N TYR A 154 -14.43 -13.80 21.99
CA TYR A 154 -14.64 -15.16 21.50
C TYR A 154 -14.42 -16.25 22.55
N LEU A 155 -13.71 -15.97 23.65
CA LEU A 155 -13.50 -16.94 24.74
C LEU A 155 -14.79 -17.55 25.34
N PRO A 156 -15.91 -16.81 25.51
CA PRO A 156 -17.14 -17.36 26.05
C PRO A 156 -17.94 -18.20 25.04
N VAL A 157 -17.68 -18.03 23.75
CA VAL A 157 -18.47 -18.59 22.64
C VAL A 157 -17.65 -19.50 21.73
N THR A 158 -16.54 -20.05 22.22
CA THR A 158 -15.62 -20.90 21.42
C THR A 158 -16.34 -22.05 20.73
N ASN A 159 -17.34 -22.64 21.40
CA ASN A 159 -18.15 -23.75 20.87
C ASN A 159 -19.03 -23.37 19.67
N GLN A 160 -19.17 -22.09 19.33
CA GLN A 160 -19.97 -21.61 18.20
C GLN A 160 -19.09 -21.22 16.99
N LEU A 161 -17.77 -21.27 17.14
CA LEU A 161 -16.80 -20.78 16.15
C LEU A 161 -16.30 -21.86 15.18
N PHE A 162 -16.82 -23.09 15.27
CA PHE A 162 -16.45 -24.22 14.40
C PHE A 162 -16.72 -23.99 12.91
N ILE A 163 -17.57 -23.03 12.58
CA ILE A 163 -17.89 -22.68 11.19
C ILE A 163 -16.87 -21.69 10.63
N ASP A 164 -16.27 -20.85 11.49
CA ASP A 164 -15.48 -19.69 11.09
C ASP A 164 -13.97 -19.89 11.25
N PHE A 165 -13.53 -20.88 12.05
CA PHE A 165 -12.13 -21.11 12.37
C PHE A 165 -11.73 -22.58 12.33
N ASP A 166 -10.48 -22.83 11.94
CA ASP A 166 -9.89 -24.16 11.96
C ASP A 166 -9.87 -24.75 13.37
N ARG A 167 -9.95 -26.08 13.44
CA ARG A 167 -9.93 -26.84 14.70
C ARG A 167 -8.76 -26.46 15.62
N ILE A 168 -7.58 -26.21 15.05
CA ILE A 168 -6.37 -25.82 15.80
C ILE A 168 -6.55 -24.47 16.52
N VAL A 169 -7.25 -23.52 15.88
CA VAL A 169 -7.54 -22.20 16.47
C VAL A 169 -8.55 -22.34 17.61
N ILE A 170 -9.55 -23.20 17.44
CA ILE A 170 -10.58 -23.45 18.46
C ILE A 170 -9.99 -24.17 19.68
N GLU A 171 -9.17 -25.19 19.46
CA GLU A 171 -8.42 -25.86 20.52
C GLU A 171 -7.49 -24.88 21.27
N SER A 172 -6.90 -23.92 20.55
CA SER A 172 -6.09 -22.87 21.16
C SER A 172 -6.92 -21.88 21.99
N LEU A 173 -8.10 -21.50 21.50
CA LEU A 173 -9.05 -20.66 22.25
C LEU A 173 -9.56 -21.38 23.50
N ASP A 174 -9.87 -22.67 23.41
CA ASP A 174 -10.30 -23.47 24.56
C ASP A 174 -9.20 -23.60 25.61
N LYS A 175 -7.94 -23.75 25.20
CA LYS A 175 -6.79 -23.70 26.13
C LYS A 175 -6.68 -22.36 26.85
N ILE A 176 -6.84 -21.25 26.12
CA ILE A 176 -6.82 -19.91 26.71
C ILE A 176 -8.02 -19.71 27.65
N ARG A 177 -9.20 -20.17 27.24
CA ARG A 177 -10.43 -20.11 28.05
C ARG A 177 -10.24 -20.90 29.34
N ASP A 178 -9.79 -22.15 29.26
CA ASP A 178 -9.59 -23.01 30.42
C ASP A 178 -8.52 -22.42 31.35
N PHE A 179 -7.45 -21.83 30.81
CA PHE A 179 -6.48 -21.08 31.61
C PHE A 179 -7.09 -19.85 32.31
N CYS A 180 -7.95 -19.09 31.64
CA CYS A 180 -8.62 -17.93 32.24
C CYS A 180 -9.65 -18.29 33.32
N PHE A 181 -10.39 -19.38 33.12
CA PHE A 181 -11.60 -19.69 33.91
C PHE A 181 -11.47 -20.89 34.86
N LYS A 182 -10.52 -21.80 34.65
CA LYS A 182 -10.34 -23.01 35.47
C LYS A 182 -9.06 -22.98 36.32
N ASP A 183 -7.95 -22.53 35.74
CA ASP A 183 -6.62 -22.72 36.35
C ASP A 183 -6.02 -21.46 37.01
N SER A 184 -6.68 -20.30 36.91
CA SER A 184 -6.08 -19.02 37.29
C SER A 184 -6.67 -18.39 38.55
N ASN A 185 -5.79 -18.04 39.50
CA ASN A 185 -6.08 -17.13 40.62
C ASN A 185 -6.19 -15.64 40.16
N GLU A 186 -5.85 -15.34 38.91
CA GLU A 186 -5.94 -14.00 38.30
C GLU A 186 -6.63 -14.06 36.93
N PRO A 187 -7.97 -13.91 36.85
CA PRO A 187 -8.68 -13.95 35.57
C PRO A 187 -8.25 -12.84 34.60
N ASP A 188 -7.70 -11.74 35.14
CA ASP A 188 -7.20 -10.60 34.36
C ASP A 188 -5.79 -10.80 33.80
N LEU A 189 -5.15 -11.96 34.02
CA LEU A 189 -3.76 -12.17 33.61
C LEU A 189 -3.58 -12.12 32.09
N ILE A 190 -4.51 -12.70 31.33
CA ILE A 190 -4.50 -12.63 29.86
C ILE A 190 -4.78 -11.20 29.38
N LEU A 191 -5.68 -10.47 30.03
CA LEU A 191 -5.94 -9.06 29.75
C LEU A 191 -4.67 -8.22 29.96
N LYS A 192 -4.01 -8.36 31.12
CA LYS A 192 -2.73 -7.72 31.43
C LYS A 192 -1.65 -8.10 30.41
N ALA A 193 -1.59 -9.37 30.00
CA ALA A 193 -0.65 -9.86 28.99
C ALA A 193 -0.89 -9.22 27.62
N MET A 194 -2.15 -8.99 27.23
CA MET A 194 -2.48 -8.31 25.99
C MET A 194 -2.12 -6.82 26.01
N VAL A 195 -2.30 -6.16 27.17
CA VAL A 195 -2.02 -4.72 27.33
C VAL A 195 -0.52 -4.44 27.48
N TYR A 196 0.19 -5.22 28.30
CA TYR A 196 1.59 -4.99 28.65
C TYR A 196 2.58 -5.89 27.89
N GLY A 197 2.07 -6.80 27.06
CA GLY A 197 2.86 -7.83 26.41
C GLY A 197 3.21 -8.98 27.35
N TYR A 198 3.58 -10.11 26.75
CA TYR A 198 3.86 -11.35 27.47
C TYR A 198 5.19 -11.98 27.06
N THR A 199 5.70 -12.85 27.92
CA THR A 199 6.85 -13.72 27.67
C THR A 199 6.55 -15.13 28.18
N SER A 200 7.11 -16.15 27.55
CA SER A 200 7.00 -17.52 28.03
C SER A 200 7.81 -17.69 29.32
N VAL A 201 7.22 -18.33 30.33
CA VAL A 201 7.99 -18.90 31.44
C VAL A 201 8.94 -19.94 30.83
N PRO A 202 10.27 -19.81 31.00
CA PRO A 202 11.18 -20.85 30.57
C PRO A 202 10.82 -22.14 31.31
N GLU A 203 10.66 -23.25 30.58
CA GLU A 203 10.52 -24.58 31.17
C GLU A 203 11.66 -24.74 32.18
N LYS A 204 11.32 -24.88 33.47
CA LYS A 204 12.30 -25.31 34.46
C LYS A 204 12.73 -26.69 34.01
N ASN A 205 13.92 -26.80 33.42
CA ASN A 205 14.60 -28.06 33.19
C ASN A 205 14.96 -28.67 34.55
N GLY A 206 13.96 -29.14 35.30
CA GLY A 206 14.11 -29.70 36.64
C GLY A 206 15.20 -30.77 36.65
N LEU A 207 15.26 -31.61 35.60
CA LEU A 207 16.32 -32.61 35.44
C LEU A 207 17.74 -32.03 35.39
N LYS A 208 17.97 -30.86 34.76
CA LYS A 208 19.31 -30.25 34.74
C LYS A 208 19.67 -29.62 36.08
N GLU A 209 18.70 -28.99 36.75
CA GLU A 209 18.92 -28.44 38.09
C GLU A 209 19.16 -29.55 39.13
N TYR A 210 18.39 -30.66 39.07
CA TYR A 210 18.63 -31.84 39.90
C TYR A 210 19.94 -32.55 39.57
N ARG A 211 20.31 -32.70 38.29
CA ARG A 211 21.61 -33.27 37.89
C ARG A 211 22.76 -32.45 38.47
N ASN A 212 22.71 -31.13 38.32
CA ASN A 212 23.74 -30.23 38.85
C ASN A 212 23.82 -30.28 40.39
N GLU A 213 22.68 -30.36 41.07
CA GLU A 213 22.65 -30.47 42.53
C GLU A 213 23.16 -31.83 43.01
N VAL A 214 22.81 -32.94 42.33
CA VAL A 214 23.33 -34.28 42.62
C VAL A 214 24.83 -34.33 42.38
N THR A 215 25.33 -33.81 41.25
CA THR A 215 26.77 -33.70 40.99
C THR A 215 27.47 -32.87 42.07
N ARG A 216 26.84 -31.80 42.55
CA ARG A 216 27.40 -30.95 43.62
C ARG A 216 27.44 -31.66 44.98
N ILE A 217 26.41 -32.44 45.32
CA ILE A 217 26.37 -33.28 46.52
C ILE A 217 27.46 -34.35 46.45
N ILE A 218 27.58 -35.02 45.30
CA ILE A 218 28.59 -36.04 45.02
C ILE A 218 30.01 -35.47 45.13
N GLN A 219 30.28 -34.31 44.52
CA GLN A 219 31.54 -33.59 44.66
C GLN A 219 31.84 -33.22 46.11
N LYS A 220 30.83 -32.77 46.87
CA LYS A 220 30.97 -32.43 48.29
C LYS A 220 31.28 -33.67 49.15
N TRP A 221 30.66 -34.80 48.86
CA TRP A 221 30.95 -36.09 49.51
C TRP A 221 32.34 -36.60 49.17
N TRP A 222 32.77 -36.55 47.90
CA TRP A 222 34.12 -37.02 47.54
C TRP A 222 35.26 -36.15 48.01
N ASN A 223 35.04 -34.86 48.21
CA ASN A 223 36.04 -33.99 48.85
C ASN A 223 36.29 -34.33 50.34
N THR A 224 35.55 -35.29 50.93
CA THR A 224 35.72 -35.73 52.33
C THR A 224 36.38 -37.10 52.50
N ILE A 225 36.59 -37.88 51.43
CA ILE A 225 37.28 -39.18 51.49
C ILE A 225 38.19 -39.32 50.24
N PRO A 226 39.53 -39.35 50.38
CA PRO A 226 40.42 -39.57 49.25
C PRO A 226 40.42 -41.07 48.86
N PRO A 227 40.10 -41.46 47.62
CA PRO A 227 40.25 -42.84 47.17
C PRO A 227 41.60 -43.09 46.50
N ALA A 228 42.09 -44.33 46.62
CA ALA A 228 43.47 -44.72 46.31
C ALA A 228 43.75 -44.97 44.81
N ASP A 229 42.74 -45.08 43.95
CA ASP A 229 42.91 -45.40 42.53
C ASP A 229 42.43 -44.24 41.67
N GLY A 230 43.37 -43.48 41.10
CA GLY A 230 43.19 -42.22 40.37
C GLY A 230 42.38 -42.26 39.06
N LYS A 231 41.22 -42.93 39.04
CA LYS A 231 40.20 -42.83 38.00
C LYS A 231 39.01 -42.05 38.54
N HIS A 232 39.17 -40.73 38.63
CA HIS A 232 38.17 -39.80 39.16
C HIS A 232 37.38 -39.12 38.03
N ASP A 233 36.06 -39.35 37.97
CA ASP A 233 35.15 -38.50 37.20
C ASP A 233 33.76 -38.41 37.88
N PRO A 234 33.45 -37.30 38.56
CA PRO A 234 32.19 -37.12 39.26
C PRO A 234 30.98 -36.91 38.34
N GLU A 235 31.21 -36.49 37.10
CA GLU A 235 30.17 -36.39 36.09
C GLU A 235 29.76 -37.80 35.65
N ARG A 236 30.73 -38.70 35.47
CA ARG A 236 30.48 -40.10 35.11
C ARG A 236 29.65 -40.88 36.13
N LEU A 237 29.84 -40.62 37.42
CA LEU A 237 29.01 -41.24 38.47
C LEU A 237 27.63 -40.61 38.60
N THR A 238 27.51 -39.30 38.33
CA THR A 238 26.18 -38.69 38.17
C THR A 238 25.44 -39.37 37.01
N ASP A 239 26.12 -39.60 35.89
CA ASP A 239 25.52 -40.24 34.72
C ASP A 239 25.13 -41.69 35.00
N GLN A 240 25.95 -42.47 35.72
CA GLN A 240 25.59 -43.82 36.16
C GLN A 240 24.37 -43.85 37.09
N ILE A 241 24.24 -42.89 38.01
CA ILE A 241 23.08 -42.82 38.92
C ILE A 241 21.81 -42.48 38.14
N PHE A 242 21.87 -41.54 37.20
CA PHE A 242 20.73 -41.17 36.38
C PHE A 242 20.35 -42.26 35.37
N ASP A 243 21.33 -42.96 34.78
CA ASP A 243 21.09 -44.13 33.92
C ASP A 243 20.48 -45.30 34.71
N TYR A 244 20.90 -45.50 35.96
CA TYR A 244 20.36 -46.54 36.84
C TYR A 244 18.93 -46.22 37.32
N LEU A 245 18.61 -44.95 37.58
CA LEU A 245 17.25 -44.54 37.95
C LEU A 245 16.28 -44.59 36.76
N GLN A 246 16.77 -44.52 35.52
CA GLN A 246 15.96 -44.62 34.30
C GLN A 246 15.74 -46.06 33.83
N ASN A 247 16.62 -47.00 34.21
CA ASN A 247 16.49 -48.41 33.90
C ASN A 247 15.91 -49.14 35.12
N GLU A 248 14.60 -49.38 35.12
CA GLU A 248 13.87 -50.11 36.17
C GLU A 248 14.45 -51.52 36.40
N ASP A 249 15.37 -51.66 37.35
CA ASP A 249 15.59 -52.89 38.12
C ASP A 249 16.40 -52.55 39.38
N GLY A 250 15.68 -52.09 40.41
CA GLY A 250 16.24 -51.51 41.64
C GLY A 250 17.02 -52.46 42.54
N LYS A 251 18.20 -52.93 42.12
CA LYS A 251 19.22 -53.51 43.01
C LYS A 251 20.58 -52.81 42.83
N LEU A 252 21.01 -52.13 43.89
CA LEU A 252 22.35 -51.57 44.00
C LEU A 252 23.38 -52.72 44.04
N PRO A 253 24.45 -52.68 43.22
CA PRO A 253 25.60 -53.54 43.45
C PRO A 253 26.37 -52.96 44.65
N PHE A 254 26.43 -53.72 45.74
CA PHE A 254 27.47 -53.55 46.73
C PHE A 254 28.81 -53.99 46.14
#